data_AF-A0A965IV12-F1
#
_entry.id   AF-A0A965IV12-F1
#
_cell.length_a   1.000
_cell.length_b   1.000
_cell.length_c   1.000
_cell.angle_alpha   90.00
_cell.angle_beta   90.00
_cell.angle_gamma   90.00
#
_symmetry.space_group_name_H-M   'P 1'
#
loop_
_entity.id
_entity.type
_entity.pdbx_description
1 polymer ?
#
loop_
_entity_poly.entity_id
_entity_poly.type
_entity_poly.pdbx_seq_one_letter_code
_entity_poly.pdbx_strand_id
1 'polypeptide(L)'
;MRADDIPVANTPAGGYGAEFPPLILAGCSEPLVDGAPDLRGIWKAISATRGGEPVPAGDRLLSYTERIEQCGNRIVDCGGGTIADARADGTEENGVHDVSAFDYVTPIHVTASYEDGAFVLRPVGLPGIEVRRHLDEDGHMVWTRPDMGGIRVVLERVSEPR
;
A
#
# COMPACT_ATOMS: atom_id res chain seq x y z
N MET A 1 19.84 -11.63 -0.42
CA MET A 1 19.59 -10.70 -1.53
C MET A 1 19.17 -9.37 -0.92
N ARG A 2 19.62 -8.24 -1.45
CA ARG A 2 19.17 -6.90 -1.03
C ARG A 2 17.95 -6.48 -1.83
N ALA A 3 17.26 -5.44 -1.37
CA ALA A 3 16.07 -4.95 -2.05
C ALA A 3 16.33 -4.56 -3.52
N ASP A 4 17.52 -4.02 -3.82
CA ASP A 4 17.90 -3.56 -5.17
C ASP A 4 18.36 -4.66 -6.12
N ASP A 5 18.63 -5.87 -5.60
CA ASP A 5 18.92 -7.03 -6.45
C ASP A 5 17.65 -7.61 -7.09
N ILE A 6 16.47 -7.21 -6.58
CA ILE A 6 15.16 -7.67 -7.05
C ILE A 6 14.58 -6.62 -8.00
N PRO A 7 14.18 -6.97 -9.24
CA PRO A 7 13.54 -6.01 -10.15
C PRO A 7 12.25 -5.41 -9.56
N VAL A 8 11.92 -4.18 -9.98
CA VAL A 8 10.61 -3.57 -9.69
C VAL A 8 9.51 -4.41 -10.35
N ALA A 9 8.45 -4.69 -9.60
CA ALA A 9 7.26 -5.34 -10.12
C ALA A 9 6.24 -4.30 -10.58
N ASN A 10 5.55 -4.61 -11.68
CA ASN A 10 4.45 -3.80 -12.20
C ASN A 10 3.18 -4.62 -12.31
N THR A 11 2.06 -3.93 -12.24
CA THR A 11 0.74 -4.52 -12.42
C THR A 11 0.64 -5.15 -13.82
N PRO A 12 0.21 -6.42 -13.94
CA PRO A 12 -0.03 -7.03 -15.24
C PRO A 12 -1.22 -6.36 -15.94
N ALA A 13 -1.28 -6.44 -17.27
CA ALA A 13 -2.36 -5.83 -18.05
C ALA A 13 -3.74 -6.32 -17.57
N GLY A 14 -4.60 -5.39 -17.17
CA GLY A 14 -5.93 -5.69 -16.61
C GLY A 14 -5.95 -6.00 -15.11
N GLY A 15 -4.84 -5.83 -14.40
CA GLY A 15 -4.71 -6.13 -12.97
C GLY A 15 -4.35 -7.59 -12.70
N TYR A 16 -3.88 -7.90 -11.49
CA TYR A 16 -3.50 -9.28 -11.11
C TYR A 16 -4.71 -10.21 -10.85
N GLY A 17 -5.94 -9.70 -10.93
CA GLY A 17 -7.16 -10.49 -10.75
C GLY A 17 -7.49 -10.78 -9.28
N ALA A 18 -7.97 -11.99 -9.00
CA ALA A 18 -8.51 -12.38 -7.69
C ALA A 18 -7.45 -12.96 -6.72
N GLU A 19 -6.31 -13.38 -7.23
CA GLU A 19 -5.23 -13.98 -6.45
C GLU A 19 -4.05 -13.03 -6.40
N PHE A 20 -3.39 -12.95 -5.24
CA PHE A 20 -2.16 -12.18 -5.14
C PHE A 20 -1.08 -12.78 -6.05
N PRO A 21 -0.22 -11.94 -6.67
CA PRO A 21 0.95 -12.44 -7.38
C PRO A 21 1.87 -13.23 -6.43
N PRO A 22 2.82 -14.03 -6.92
CA PRO A 22 3.89 -14.58 -6.09
C PRO A 22 4.57 -13.48 -5.26
N LEU A 23 5.15 -13.84 -4.12
CA LEU A 23 5.88 -12.89 -3.28
C LEU A 23 7.04 -12.26 -4.07
N ILE A 24 7.05 -10.93 -4.14
CA ILE A 24 8.04 -10.15 -4.88
C ILE A 24 9.35 -10.10 -4.09
N LEU A 25 9.28 -9.92 -2.77
CA LEU A 25 10.43 -9.72 -1.89
C LEU A 25 10.84 -10.99 -1.11
N ALA A 26 10.32 -12.17 -1.45
CA ALA A 26 10.56 -13.41 -0.69
C ALA A 26 12.05 -13.78 -0.47
N GLY A 27 12.94 -13.38 -1.39
CA GLY A 27 14.38 -13.64 -1.29
C GLY A 27 15.18 -12.56 -0.53
N CYS A 28 14.52 -11.46 -0.16
CA CYS A 28 15.15 -10.31 0.45
C CYS A 28 15.32 -10.50 1.97
N SER A 29 16.47 -10.11 2.51
CA SER A 29 16.79 -10.29 3.92
C SER A 29 17.35 -9.02 4.58
N GLU A 30 17.17 -7.87 3.93
CA GLU A 30 17.61 -6.57 4.45
C GLU A 30 16.67 -6.11 5.56
N PRO A 31 17.18 -5.72 6.74
CA PRO A 31 16.33 -5.21 7.82
C PRO A 31 15.58 -3.97 7.36
N LEU A 32 14.38 -3.75 7.90
CA LEU A 32 13.64 -2.51 7.67
C LEU A 32 14.48 -1.32 8.16
N VAL A 33 14.44 -0.22 7.42
CA VAL A 33 15.09 1.03 7.82
C VAL A 33 14.42 1.62 9.06
N ASP A 34 15.20 2.41 9.82
CA ASP A 34 14.67 3.12 10.98
C ASP A 34 13.47 4.00 10.61
N GLY A 35 12.43 3.99 11.44
CA GLY A 35 11.20 4.75 11.23
C GLY A 35 10.16 4.10 10.31
N ALA A 36 10.51 3.01 9.61
CA ALA A 36 9.53 2.23 8.86
C ALA A 36 8.61 1.45 9.82
N PRO A 37 7.27 1.59 9.74
CA PRO A 37 6.37 0.67 10.43
C PRO A 37 6.46 -0.73 9.83
N ASP A 38 6.34 -1.77 10.68
CA ASP A 38 6.24 -3.15 10.21
C ASP A 38 4.82 -3.47 9.74
N LEU A 39 4.57 -3.22 8.46
CA LEU A 39 3.30 -3.46 7.78
C LEU A 39 3.26 -4.83 7.07
N ARG A 40 4.30 -5.67 7.18
CA ARG A 40 4.39 -6.92 6.41
C ARG A 40 3.24 -7.89 6.67
N GLY A 41 2.72 -8.51 5.63
CA GLY A 41 1.68 -9.54 5.73
C GLY A 41 0.40 -9.15 4.99
N ILE A 42 -0.67 -9.88 5.29
CA ILE A 42 -1.98 -9.75 4.65
C ILE A 42 -2.92 -9.05 5.61
N TRP A 43 -3.63 -8.04 5.10
CA TRP A 43 -4.53 -7.20 5.85
C TRP A 43 -5.94 -7.26 5.27
N LYS A 44 -6.95 -7.33 6.12
CA LYS A 44 -8.37 -7.36 5.73
C LYS A 44 -9.14 -6.24 6.41
N ALA A 45 -9.97 -5.53 5.65
CA ALA A 45 -10.83 -4.49 6.20
C ALA A 45 -11.81 -5.05 7.23
N ILE A 46 -11.87 -4.42 8.40
CA ILE A 46 -12.82 -4.72 9.47
C ILE A 46 -13.80 -3.57 9.69
N SER A 47 -13.44 -2.35 9.29
CA SER A 47 -14.36 -1.20 9.28
C SER A 47 -13.91 -0.17 8.26
N ALA A 48 -14.86 0.64 7.78
CA ALA A 48 -14.58 1.75 6.89
C ALA A 48 -15.54 2.91 7.14
N THR A 49 -15.02 4.13 6.99
CA THR A 49 -15.81 5.37 7.01
C THR A 49 -15.51 6.21 5.78
N ARG A 50 -16.48 7.06 5.41
CA ARG A 50 -16.35 8.08 4.37
C ARG A 50 -17.00 9.36 4.88
N GLY A 51 -16.25 10.44 4.90
CA GLY A 51 -16.71 11.73 5.45
C GLY A 51 -16.97 11.66 6.96
N GLY A 52 -16.29 10.77 7.66
CA GLY A 52 -16.48 10.52 9.09
C GLY A 52 -17.59 9.52 9.43
N GLU A 53 -18.46 9.18 8.48
CA GLU A 53 -19.59 8.29 8.72
C GLU A 53 -19.31 6.85 8.26
N PRO A 54 -19.82 5.82 8.96
CA PRO A 54 -19.72 4.43 8.51
C PRO A 54 -20.25 4.24 7.09
N VAL A 55 -19.51 3.49 6.27
CA VAL A 55 -19.99 3.13 4.93
C VAL A 55 -21.13 2.10 5.02
N PRO A 56 -22.02 2.01 4.00
CA PRO A 56 -23.05 0.97 3.95
C PRO A 56 -22.44 -0.44 4.02
N ALA A 57 -23.18 -1.41 4.58
CA ALA A 57 -22.70 -2.79 4.76
C ALA A 57 -22.29 -3.51 3.47
N GLY A 58 -22.76 -3.06 2.30
CA GLY A 58 -22.38 -3.58 0.98
C GLY A 58 -21.31 -2.77 0.25
N ASP A 59 -20.69 -1.78 0.89
CA ASP A 59 -19.61 -0.99 0.28
C ASP A 59 -18.38 -1.87 0.05
N ARG A 60 -17.75 -1.71 -1.11
CA ARG A 60 -16.57 -2.49 -1.53
C ARG A 60 -15.37 -2.30 -0.62
N LEU A 61 -15.29 -1.18 0.11
CA LEU A 61 -14.24 -0.93 1.09
C LEU A 61 -14.22 -1.99 2.20
N LEU A 62 -15.37 -2.57 2.55
CA LEU A 62 -15.46 -3.63 3.58
C LEU A 62 -14.97 -4.99 3.08
N SER A 63 -14.82 -5.18 1.77
CA SER A 63 -14.24 -6.38 1.17
C SER A 63 -12.75 -6.21 0.83
N TYR A 64 -12.15 -5.07 1.17
CA TYR A 64 -10.79 -4.76 0.78
C TYR A 64 -9.78 -5.65 1.52
N THR A 65 -8.80 -6.14 0.77
CA THR A 65 -7.66 -6.90 1.26
C THR A 65 -6.41 -6.38 0.57
N GLU A 66 -5.32 -6.22 1.32
CA GLU A 66 -4.00 -5.90 0.76
C GLU A 66 -2.93 -6.82 1.33
N ARG A 67 -1.90 -7.10 0.53
CA ARG A 67 -0.68 -7.75 0.97
C ARG A 67 0.48 -6.78 0.87
N ILE A 68 1.17 -6.57 1.97
CA ILE A 68 2.36 -5.72 2.04
C ILE A 68 3.59 -6.59 2.25
N GLU A 69 4.61 -6.35 1.44
CA GLU A 69 5.95 -6.89 1.58
C GLU A 69 6.92 -5.73 1.82
N GLN A 70 7.88 -5.86 2.73
CA GLN A 70 8.87 -4.82 3.00
C GLN A 70 10.26 -5.41 3.19
N CYS A 71 11.27 -4.71 2.67
CA CYS A 71 12.67 -5.07 2.83
C CYS A 71 13.55 -3.82 2.66
N GLY A 72 14.41 -3.49 3.63
CA GLY A 72 15.12 -2.20 3.62
C GLY A 72 14.13 -1.03 3.68
N ASN A 73 14.27 -0.08 2.75
CA ASN A 73 13.30 1.01 2.54
C ASN A 73 12.27 0.68 1.44
N ARG A 74 12.31 -0.50 0.83
CA ARG A 74 11.39 -0.90 -0.22
C ARG A 74 10.10 -1.47 0.36
N ILE A 75 8.98 -1.14 -0.28
CA ILE A 75 7.66 -1.63 0.05
C ILE A 75 6.93 -2.01 -1.23
N VAL A 76 6.26 -3.16 -1.19
CA VAL A 76 5.39 -3.64 -2.27
C VAL A 76 4.01 -3.87 -1.69
N ASP A 77 3.05 -3.05 -2.11
CA ASP A 77 1.64 -3.13 -1.72
C ASP A 77 0.83 -3.72 -2.87
N CYS A 78 0.32 -4.93 -2.67
CA CYS A 78 -0.62 -5.58 -3.56
C CYS A 78 -2.04 -5.40 -3.03
N GLY A 79 -2.80 -4.49 -3.63
CA GLY A 79 -4.18 -4.19 -3.22
C GLY A 79 -5.00 -3.70 -4.40
N GLY A 80 -6.32 -3.96 -4.41
CA GLY A 80 -7.22 -3.47 -5.46
C GLY A 80 -6.89 -3.97 -6.88
N GLY A 81 -6.14 -5.07 -7.02
CA GLY A 81 -5.71 -5.59 -8.32
C GLY A 81 -4.41 -4.98 -8.87
N THR A 82 -3.77 -4.04 -8.15
CA THR A 82 -2.52 -3.36 -8.56
C THR A 82 -1.35 -3.68 -7.63
N ILE A 83 -0.13 -3.56 -8.16
CA ILE A 83 1.14 -3.69 -7.43
C ILE A 83 1.78 -2.31 -7.29
N ALA A 84 1.74 -1.72 -6.09
CA ALA A 84 2.48 -0.50 -5.80
C ALA A 84 3.86 -0.86 -5.22
N ASP A 85 4.87 -0.90 -6.09
CA ASP A 85 6.27 -1.20 -5.72
C ASP A 85 7.11 0.09 -5.75
N ALA A 86 7.69 0.46 -4.60
CA ALA A 86 8.45 1.68 -4.47
C ALA A 86 9.54 1.59 -3.39
N ARG A 87 10.50 2.51 -3.46
CA ARG A 87 11.37 2.81 -2.32
C ARG A 87 10.77 4.00 -1.59
N ALA A 88 10.67 3.88 -0.28
CA ALA A 88 10.12 4.91 0.59
C ALA A 88 11.16 6.00 0.92
N ASP A 89 11.78 6.60 -0.11
CA ASP A 89 12.83 7.63 0.01
C ASP A 89 12.36 9.05 -0.36
N GLY A 90 11.07 9.20 -0.70
CA GLY A 90 10.44 10.47 -1.05
C GLY A 90 10.71 10.96 -2.48
N THR A 91 11.47 10.21 -3.29
CA THR A 91 11.80 10.60 -4.66
C THR A 91 10.74 10.13 -5.66
N GLU A 92 10.61 10.84 -6.78
CA GLU A 92 9.80 10.37 -7.92
C GLU A 92 10.50 9.23 -8.64
N GLU A 93 11.83 9.29 -8.82
CA GLU A 93 12.61 8.27 -9.53
C GLU A 93 12.37 6.87 -8.98
N ASN A 94 12.36 6.71 -7.65
CA ASN A 94 12.15 5.43 -6.99
C ASN A 94 10.71 5.21 -6.49
N GLY A 95 9.79 6.09 -6.88
CA GLY A 95 8.37 5.99 -6.56
C GLY A 95 7.66 4.84 -7.28
N VAL A 96 6.34 4.77 -7.11
CA VAL A 96 5.48 3.87 -7.88
C VAL A 96 5.34 4.44 -9.29
N HIS A 97 5.75 3.65 -10.28
CA HIS A 97 5.52 3.91 -11.71
C HIS A 97 4.67 2.77 -12.25
N ASP A 98 3.35 2.91 -12.17
CA ASP A 98 2.42 1.84 -12.54
C ASP A 98 1.12 2.42 -13.11
N VAL A 99 0.04 1.66 -13.10
CA VAL A 99 -1.29 2.04 -13.58
C VAL A 99 -2.29 2.22 -12.45
N SER A 100 -3.30 3.06 -12.71
CA SER A 100 -4.43 3.30 -11.82
C SER A 100 -5.24 2.03 -11.55
N ALA A 101 -5.57 1.78 -10.29
CA ALA A 101 -6.46 0.67 -9.90
C ALA A 101 -7.92 0.82 -10.40
N PHE A 102 -8.29 1.97 -10.97
CA PHE A 102 -9.64 2.19 -11.50
C PHE A 102 -9.84 1.60 -12.89
N ASP A 103 -8.78 1.52 -13.70
CA ASP A 103 -8.87 1.07 -15.10
C ASP A 103 -7.74 0.13 -15.53
N TYR A 104 -6.68 -0.01 -14.73
CA TYR A 104 -5.47 -0.78 -15.02
C TYR A 104 -4.76 -0.38 -16.32
N VAL A 105 -4.95 0.87 -16.77
CA VAL A 105 -4.40 1.39 -18.02
C VAL A 105 -3.78 2.77 -17.84
N THR A 106 -4.42 3.66 -17.09
CA THR A 106 -3.96 5.04 -16.92
C THR A 106 -2.68 5.07 -16.09
N PRO A 107 -1.54 5.56 -16.61
CA PRO A 107 -0.30 5.63 -15.84
C PRO A 107 -0.44 6.56 -14.62
N ILE A 108 0.20 6.17 -13.52
CA ILE A 108 0.32 6.94 -12.30
C ILE A 108 1.78 6.97 -11.84
N HIS A 109 2.21 8.13 -11.36
CA HIS A 109 3.49 8.30 -10.67
C HIS A 109 3.19 8.74 -9.23
N VAL A 110 3.76 8.05 -8.25
CA VAL A 110 3.47 8.30 -6.83
C VAL A 110 4.76 8.23 -6.03
N THR A 111 5.12 9.28 -5.31
CA THR A 111 6.26 9.21 -4.38
C THR A 111 5.84 8.47 -3.11
N ALA A 112 6.81 7.77 -2.52
CA ALA A 112 6.64 6.94 -1.34
C ALA A 112 7.59 7.39 -0.24
N SER A 113 7.14 7.46 1.01
CA SER A 113 7.99 7.78 2.15
C SER A 113 7.52 7.11 3.44
N TYR A 114 8.45 6.92 4.38
CA TYR A 114 8.13 6.64 5.78
C TYR A 114 8.24 7.90 6.62
N GLU A 115 7.17 8.25 7.32
CA GLU A 115 7.04 9.49 8.09
C GLU A 115 6.30 9.22 9.39
N ASP A 116 6.94 9.50 10.53
CA ASP A 116 6.34 9.38 11.86
C ASP A 116 5.65 8.03 12.11
N GLY A 117 6.29 6.93 11.70
CA GLY A 117 5.74 5.57 11.84
C GLY A 117 4.60 5.25 10.87
N ALA A 118 4.40 6.06 9.83
CA ALA A 118 3.44 5.83 8.76
C ALA A 118 4.14 5.63 7.42
N PHE A 119 3.54 4.82 6.55
CA PHE A 119 3.84 4.80 5.12
C PHE A 119 2.93 5.81 4.40
N VAL A 120 3.51 6.69 3.58
CA VAL A 120 2.82 7.79 2.93
C VAL A 120 3.08 7.76 1.42
N LEU A 121 2.00 7.86 0.65
CA LEU A 121 2.01 7.94 -0.80
C LEU A 121 1.47 9.31 -1.26
N ARG A 122 2.18 9.96 -2.18
CA ARG A 122 1.78 11.25 -2.77
C ARG A 122 1.81 11.18 -4.29
N PRO A 123 0.64 11.24 -4.96
CA PRO A 123 0.59 11.24 -6.42
C PRO A 123 1.25 12.50 -7.00
N VAL A 124 2.12 12.32 -7.97
CA VAL A 124 2.83 13.42 -8.65
C VAL A 124 1.82 14.25 -9.43
N GLY A 125 1.94 15.58 -9.32
CA GLY A 125 1.04 16.53 -10.00
C GLY A 125 -0.33 16.72 -9.35
N LEU A 126 -0.63 16.04 -8.23
CA LEU A 126 -1.89 16.18 -7.48
C LEU A 126 -1.61 16.65 -6.03
N PRO A 127 -1.35 17.95 -5.82
CA PRO A 127 -1.04 18.48 -4.50
C PRO A 127 -2.21 18.29 -3.53
N GLY A 128 -1.90 17.98 -2.27
CA GLY A 128 -2.89 17.81 -1.20
C GLY A 128 -3.47 16.40 -1.05
N ILE A 129 -3.08 15.46 -1.92
CA ILE A 129 -3.42 14.04 -1.73
C ILE A 129 -2.27 13.35 -1.00
N GLU A 130 -2.57 12.82 0.18
CA GLU A 130 -1.71 11.90 0.92
C GLU A 130 -2.47 10.64 1.28
N VAL A 131 -2.05 9.50 0.74
CA VAL A 131 -2.57 8.20 1.17
C VAL A 131 -1.65 7.68 2.26
N ARG A 132 -2.17 7.45 3.46
CA ARG A 132 -1.38 7.10 4.65
C ARG A 132 -1.77 5.73 5.19
N ARG A 133 -0.79 4.94 5.62
CA ARG A 133 -0.95 3.69 6.36
C ARG A 133 -0.12 3.75 7.64
N HIS A 134 -0.73 3.52 8.78
CA HIS A 134 -0.03 3.39 10.06
C HIS A 134 -0.71 2.34 10.92
N LEU A 135 0.00 1.84 11.94
CA LEU A 135 -0.60 0.95 12.93
C LEU A 135 -1.21 1.80 14.06
N ASP A 136 -2.41 1.44 14.50
CA ASP A 136 -2.98 1.95 15.75
C ASP A 136 -2.45 1.18 16.97
N GLU A 137 -2.91 1.55 18.16
CA GLU A 137 -2.47 0.99 19.43
C GLU A 137 -2.79 -0.51 19.57
N ASP A 138 -3.84 -0.98 18.87
CA ASP A 138 -4.24 -2.40 18.84
C ASP A 138 -3.48 -3.20 17.77
N GLY A 139 -2.61 -2.54 17.00
CA GLY A 139 -1.87 -3.13 15.90
C GLY A 139 -2.68 -3.31 14.62
N HIS A 140 -3.88 -2.71 14.52
CA HIS A 140 -4.61 -2.63 13.27
C HIS A 140 -3.99 -1.59 12.36
N MET A 141 -4.06 -1.81 11.06
CA MET A 141 -3.62 -0.82 10.09
C MET A 141 -4.76 0.15 9.78
N VAL A 142 -4.48 1.43 9.91
CA VAL A 142 -5.36 2.52 9.51
C VAL A 142 -4.88 3.05 8.17
N TRP A 143 -5.68 2.82 7.13
CA TRP A 143 -5.48 3.35 5.79
C TRP A 143 -6.39 4.56 5.55
N THR A 144 -5.83 5.70 5.17
CA THR A 144 -6.60 6.92 4.91
C THR A 144 -6.24 7.54 3.59
N ARG A 145 -7.23 8.14 2.93
CA ARG A 145 -7.01 9.05 1.80
C ARG A 145 -8.00 10.22 1.86
N PRO A 146 -7.55 11.47 1.67
CA PRO A 146 -8.39 12.66 1.83
C PRO A 146 -9.35 12.86 0.66
N ASP A 147 -9.00 12.37 -0.52
CA ASP A 147 -9.87 12.42 -1.69
C ASP A 147 -11.01 11.39 -1.57
N MET A 148 -11.94 11.40 -2.52
CA MET A 148 -13.14 10.53 -2.51
C MET A 148 -14.04 10.68 -1.27
N GLY A 149 -14.01 11.85 -0.64
CA GLY A 149 -14.82 12.19 0.52
C GLY A 149 -14.17 11.83 1.86
N GLY A 150 -12.85 11.67 1.94
CA GLY A 150 -12.16 11.37 3.20
C GLY A 150 -12.43 9.95 3.66
N ILE A 151 -11.79 8.99 2.98
CA ILE A 151 -11.93 7.57 3.31
C ILE A 151 -10.96 7.23 4.43
N ARG A 152 -11.45 6.46 5.40
CA ARG A 152 -10.64 5.77 6.41
C ARG A 152 -11.06 4.31 6.47
N VAL A 153 -10.12 3.38 6.37
CA VAL A 153 -10.34 1.94 6.53
C VAL A 153 -9.46 1.45 7.66
N VAL A 154 -10.01 0.63 8.54
CA VAL A 154 -9.24 -0.10 9.55
C VAL A 154 -9.15 -1.54 9.10
N LEU A 155 -7.95 -2.09 9.12
CA LEU A 155 -7.66 -3.44 8.67
C LEU A 155 -7.01 -4.26 9.78
N GLU A 156 -7.41 -5.51 9.92
CA GLU A 156 -6.76 -6.49 10.77
C GLU A 156 -5.71 -7.30 10.00
N ARG A 157 -4.58 -7.62 10.64
CA ARG A 157 -3.57 -8.50 10.06
C ARG A 157 -4.03 -9.94 10.20
N VAL A 158 -4.07 -10.68 9.11
CA VAL A 158 -4.54 -12.08 9.05
C VAL A 158 -3.46 -13.08 8.65
N SER A 159 -2.20 -12.64 8.62
CA SER A 159 -1.04 -13.49 8.40
C SER A 159 0.11 -13.08 9.30
N GLU A 160 1.07 -13.98 9.46
CA GLU A 160 2.37 -13.64 10.06
C GLU A 160 3.07 -12.53 9.24
N PRO A 161 3.80 -11.61 9.89
CA PRO A 161 4.69 -10.68 9.20
C PRO A 161 5.84 -11.48 8.58
N ARG A 162 5.92 -11.49 7.24
CA ARG A 162 6.99 -12.15 6.49
C ARG A 162 7.44 -11.27 5.35
#